data_AF-A0A9W7I1M1-F1
#
_entry.id   AF-A0A9W7I1M1-F1
#
_cell.length_a   1.000
_cell.length_b   1.000
_cell.length_c   1.000
_cell.angle_alpha   90.00
_cell.angle_beta   90.00
_cell.angle_gamma   90.00
#
_symmetry.space_group_name_H-M   'P 1'
#
loop_
_entity.id
_entity.type
_entity.pdbx_description
1 polymer ?
#
loop_
_entity_poly.entity_id
_entity_poly.type
_entity_poly.pdbx_seq_one_letter_code
_entity_poly.pdbx_strand_id
1 'polypeptide(L)'
;MYIRVKRSKTTYFIQCDPTETTLDIKQKLHTLIDQPVNDQRLILMNTGEILEDSKSLADQKVENDAVVALTLRKDDNEFEDVNIVKPNDFYPSRDADNGNW
;
A
#
# COMPACT_ATOMS: atom_id res chain seq x y z
N MET A 1 3.21 -6.82 15.31
CA MET A 1 2.02 -6.13 14.75
C MET A 1 1.73 -6.65 13.34
N TYR A 2 0.64 -6.21 12.71
CA TYR A 2 0.39 -6.51 11.30
C TYR A 2 0.04 -5.24 10.54
N ILE A 3 0.38 -5.18 9.26
CA ILE A 3 0.00 -4.09 8.34
C ILE A 3 -0.69 -4.67 7.10
N ARG A 4 -1.48 -3.83 6.45
CA ARG A 4 -2.19 -4.16 5.20
C ARG A 4 -1.51 -3.45 4.04
N VAL A 5 -0.74 -4.19 3.27
CA VAL A 5 -0.12 -3.68 2.04
C VAL A 5 -1.11 -3.89 0.89
N LYS A 6 -1.45 -2.83 0.16
CA LYS A 6 -2.48 -2.88 -0.89
C LYS A 6 -1.93 -2.43 -2.23
N ARG A 7 -2.34 -3.14 -3.28
CA ARG A 7 -2.07 -2.80 -4.68
C ARG A 7 -3.22 -3.29 -5.56
N SER A 8 -3.82 -2.38 -6.33
CA SER A 8 -5.02 -2.61 -7.13
C SER A 8 -6.14 -3.27 -6.31
N LYS A 9 -6.48 -4.52 -6.63
CA LYS A 9 -7.51 -5.31 -5.93
C LYS A 9 -6.92 -6.27 -4.88
N THR A 10 -5.60 -6.27 -4.71
CA THR A 10 -4.89 -7.22 -3.86
C THR A 10 -4.53 -6.57 -2.52
N THR A 11 -4.67 -7.35 -1.44
CA THR A 11 -4.23 -6.97 -0.09
C THR A 11 -3.33 -8.07 0.46
N TYR A 12 -2.13 -7.71 0.90
CA TYR A 12 -1.18 -8.56 1.59
C TYR A 12 -1.19 -8.22 3.08
N PHE A 13 -1.31 -9.24 3.93
CA PHE A 13 -1.21 -9.10 5.37
C PHE A 13 0.22 -9.40 5.78
N ILE A 14 0.97 -8.37 6.16
CA ILE A 14 2.37 -8.52 6.52
C ILE A 14 2.50 -8.46 8.04
N GLN A 15 2.89 -9.58 8.64
CA GLN A 15 3.30 -9.61 10.04
C GLN A 15 4.68 -8.96 10.17
N CYS A 16 4.78 -8.00 11.07
CA CYS A 16 5.99 -7.22 11.27
C CYS A 16 6.13 -6.68 12.69
N ASP A 17 7.35 -6.27 13.03
CA ASP A 17 7.67 -5.60 14.28
C ASP A 17 7.94 -4.11 14.04
N PRO A 18 7.59 -3.22 14.99
CA PRO A 18 7.79 -1.78 14.84
C PRO A 18 9.26 -1.39 14.64
N THR A 19 10.20 -2.25 15.04
CA THR A 19 11.64 -2.06 14.87
C THR A 19 12.17 -2.49 13.51
N GLU A 20 11.41 -3.27 12.74
CA GLU A 20 11.80 -3.64 11.37
C GLU A 20 11.85 -2.40 10.47
N THR A 21 12.73 -2.44 9.48
CA THR A 21 12.86 -1.38 8.50
C THR A 21 11.88 -1.55 7.35
N THR A 22 11.65 -0.48 6.58
CA THR A 22 10.90 -0.58 5.32
C THR A 22 11.54 -1.61 4.38
N LEU A 23 12.88 -1.71 4.38
CA LEU A 23 13.60 -2.69 3.56
C LEU A 23 13.24 -4.13 3.95
N ASP A 24 13.14 -4.44 5.25
CA ASP A 24 12.71 -5.76 5.72
C ASP A 24 11.30 -6.10 5.22
N ILE A 25 10.39 -5.12 5.22
CA ILE A 25 9.03 -5.30 4.68
C ILE A 25 9.04 -5.58 3.18
N LYS A 26 9.86 -4.86 2.41
CA LYS A 26 10.02 -5.12 0.97
C LYS A 26 10.60 -6.51 0.69
N GLN A 27 11.49 -7.01 1.54
CA GLN A 27 12.01 -8.40 1.41
C GLN A 27 10.92 -9.45 1.67
N LYS A 28 10.06 -9.23 2.69
CA LYS A 28 8.89 -10.09 2.91
C LYS A 28 7.95 -10.07 1.71
N LEU A 29 7.69 -8.88 1.15
CA LEU A 29 6.88 -8.73 -0.06
C LEU A 29 7.50 -9.40 -1.28
N HIS A 30 8.82 -9.29 -1.48
CA HIS A 30 9.53 -9.96 -2.58
C HIS A 30 9.21 -11.46 -2.63
N THR A 31 9.20 -12.13 -1.48
CA THR A 31 8.86 -13.55 -1.36
C THR A 31 7.40 -13.85 -1.73
N LEU A 32 6.49 -12.89 -1.57
CA LEU A 32 5.05 -13.06 -1.83
C LEU A 32 4.64 -12.72 -3.26
N ILE A 33 5.29 -11.73 -3.88
CA ILE A 33 4.87 -11.17 -5.18
C ILE A 33 5.87 -11.43 -6.31
N ASP A 34 7.03 -12.02 -5.98
CA ASP A 34 8.12 -12.30 -6.93
C ASP A 34 8.58 -11.03 -7.68
N GLN A 35 8.77 -9.93 -6.95
CA GLN A 35 9.26 -8.66 -7.49
C GLN A 35 10.48 -8.19 -6.68
N PRO A 36 11.54 -7.71 -7.36
CA PRO A 36 12.75 -7.29 -6.66
C PRO A 36 12.48 -6.09 -5.76
N VAL A 37 13.18 -6.05 -4.62
CA VAL A 37 13.00 -5.03 -3.58
C VAL A 37 13.17 -3.60 -4.10
N ASN A 38 14.10 -3.40 -5.04
CA ASN A 38 14.38 -2.10 -5.64
C ASN A 38 13.26 -1.57 -6.53
N ASP A 39 12.39 -2.46 -7.02
CA ASP A 39 11.25 -2.09 -7.84
C ASP A 39 9.98 -1.93 -7.00
N GLN A 40 10.10 -1.98 -5.67
CA GLN A 40 8.98 -1.77 -4.75
C GLN A 40 9.08 -0.38 -4.10
N ARG A 41 7.97 0.34 -4.07
CA ARG A 41 7.79 1.58 -3.30
C ARG A 41 6.58 1.41 -2.38
N LEU A 42 6.80 1.73 -1.11
CA LEU A 42 5.78 1.66 -0.07
C LEU A 42 5.38 3.08 0.33
N ILE A 43 4.07 3.33 0.41
CA ILE A 43 3.51 4.65 0.72
C ILE A 43 2.51 4.49 1.85
N LEU A 44 2.68 5.23 2.94
CA LEU A 44 1.75 5.18 4.06
C LEU A 44 0.47 5.94 3.70
N MET A 45 -0.68 5.26 3.62
CA MET A 45 -1.92 5.88 3.14
C MET A 45 -2.48 6.98 4.05
N ASN A 46 -2.14 6.95 5.34
CA ASN A 46 -2.62 7.95 6.30
C ASN A 46 -1.95 9.32 6.10
N THR A 47 -0.66 9.33 5.76
CA THR A 47 0.12 10.57 5.60
C THR A 47 0.43 10.89 4.13
N GLY A 48 0.31 9.91 3.23
CA GLY A 48 0.74 10.02 1.84
C GLY A 48 2.27 9.96 1.66
N GLU A 49 3.01 9.68 2.73
CA GLU A 49 4.48 9.69 2.69
C GLU A 49 5.05 8.39 2.11
N ILE A 50 6.09 8.54 1.28
CA ILE A 50 6.89 7.42 0.82
C ILE A 50 7.77 6.95 1.97
N LEU A 51 7.72 5.65 2.27
CA LEU A 51 8.54 5.05 3.31
C LEU A 51 9.99 4.88 2.83
N GLU A 52 10.93 5.24 3.69
CA GLU A 52 12.38 5.18 3.49
C GLU A 52 12.94 3.83 3.94
N ASP A 53 13.81 3.25 3.11
CA ASP A 53 14.35 1.90 3.32
C ASP A 53 15.19 1.74 4.59
N SER A 54 15.86 2.81 5.02
CA SER A 54 16.73 2.83 6.19
C SER A 54 16.01 3.07 7.51
N LYS A 55 14.75 3.52 7.48
CA LYS A 55 14.00 3.87 8.70
C LYS A 55 13.16 2.69 9.19
N SER A 56 13.00 2.60 10.51
CA SER A 56 12.08 1.64 11.10
C SER A 56 10.62 2.01 10.80
N LEU A 57 9.72 1.03 10.95
CA LEU A 57 8.28 1.26 10.87
C LEU A 57 7.82 2.26 11.94
N ALA A 58 8.35 2.17 13.15
CA ALA A 58 8.02 3.09 14.25
C ALA A 58 8.47 4.53 13.98
N ASP A 59 9.68 4.73 13.46
CA ASP A 59 10.20 6.08 13.13
C ASP A 59 9.33 6.80 12.10
N GLN A 60 8.68 6.03 11.23
CA GLN A 60 7.79 6.51 10.18
C GLN A 60 6.30 6.43 10.58
N LYS A 61 6.03 6.17 11.86
CA LYS A 61 4.68 6.12 12.46
C LYS A 61 3.75 5.11 11.77
N VAL A 62 4.31 4.00 11.30
CA VAL A 62 3.53 2.87 10.81
C VAL A 62 3.04 2.08 12.02
N GLU A 63 1.74 2.18 12.29
CA GLU A 63 1.08 1.53 13.43
C GLU A 63 0.49 0.16 13.04
N ASN A 64 0.03 -0.58 14.05
CA ASN A 64 -0.73 -1.81 13.81
C ASN A 64 -2.00 -1.52 12.99
N ASP A 65 -2.34 -2.42 12.06
CA ASP A 65 -3.45 -2.29 11.11
C ASP A 65 -3.27 -1.17 10.06
N ALA A 66 -2.12 -0.47 10.03
CA ALA A 66 -1.86 0.57 9.03
C ALA A 66 -2.05 0.06 7.59
N VAL A 67 -2.57 0.95 6.73
CA VAL A 67 -2.71 0.68 5.30
C VAL A 67 -1.54 1.32 4.56
N VAL A 68 -0.79 0.49 3.84
CA VAL A 68 0.37 0.90 3.04
C VAL A 68 0.07 0.58 1.58
N ALA A 69 0.19 1.55 0.70
CA ALA A 69 0.15 1.30 -0.74
C ALA A 69 1.48 0.74 -1.22
N LEU A 70 1.42 -0.28 -2.07
CA LEU A 70 2.56 -0.78 -2.83
C LEU A 70 2.43 -0.29 -4.26
N THR A 71 3.46 0.39 -4.75
CA THR A 71 3.64 0.68 -6.17
C THR A 71 4.90 0.00 -6.69
N LEU A 72 4.80 -0.56 -7.90
CA LEU A 72 5.92 -1.19 -8.58
C LEU A 72 6.54 -0.29 -9.65
N ARG A 73 7.85 -0.44 -9.87
CA ARG A 73 8.57 0.18 -10.98
C ARG A 73 8.27 -0.57 -12.28
N LYS A 74 7.98 0.18 -13.34
CA LYS A 74 7.77 -0.32 -14.71
C LYS A 74 9.08 -0.25 -15.51
N ASP A 75 9.07 -0.84 -16.71
CA ASP A 75 10.21 -0.88 -17.63
C ASP A 75 10.77 0.50 -17.99
N ASP A 76 9.92 1.54 -17.99
CA ASP A 76 10.33 2.94 -18.22
C ASP A 76 10.96 3.61 -16.99
N ASN A 77 11.37 2.82 -16.00
CA ASN A 77 12.05 3.28 -14.78
C ASN A 77 11.16 4.11 -13.84
N GLU A 78 9.89 4.32 -14.18
CA GLU A 78 8.87 5.05 -13.43
C GLU A 78 8.07 4.11 -12.52
N PHE A 79 7.67 4.58 -11.34
CA PHE A 79 6.76 3.85 -10.46
C PHE A 79 5.31 4.07 -10.89
N GLU A 80 4.50 3.02 -10.84
CA GLU A 80 3.06 3.17 -11.04
C GLU A 80 2.42 4.13 -10.02
N ASP A 81 1.33 4.77 -10.43
CA ASP A 81 0.47 5.52 -9.53
C ASP A 81 -0.14 4.61 -8.46
N VAL A 82 -0.43 5.19 -7.30
CA VAL A 82 -1.18 4.50 -6.26
C VAL A 82 -2.58 4.17 -6.77
N ASN A 83 -2.83 2.88 -6.96
CA ASN A 83 -4.14 2.35 -7.34
C ASN A 83 -4.60 1.38 -6.26
N ILE A 84 -5.56 1.77 -5.43
CA ILE A 84 -6.18 0.88 -4.42
C ILE A 84 -7.68 0.93 -4.63
N VAL A 85 -8.27 -0.19 -5.04
CA VAL A 85 -9.70 -0.31 -5.26
C VAL A 85 -10.42 -0.41 -3.91
N LYS A 86 -11.40 0.47 -3.69
CA LYS A 86 -12.29 0.44 -2.54
C LYS A 86 -13.55 -0.36 -2.87
N PRO A 87 -14.18 -1.01 -1.89
CA PRO A 87 -15.44 -1.73 -2.12
C PRO A 87 -16.55 -0.81 -2.67
N ASN A 88 -16.53 0.49 -2.32
CA ASN A 88 -17.51 1.45 -2.83
C ASN A 88 -17.30 1.82 -4.30
N ASP A 89 -16.14 1.53 -4.91
CA ASP A 89 -15.91 1.76 -6.34
C ASP A 89 -16.73 0.80 -7.23
N PHE A 90 -17.23 -0.31 -6.67
CA PHE A 90 -18.04 -1.29 -7.38
C PHE A 90 -19.54 -0.95 -7.43
N TYR A 91 -19.98 -0.02 -6.57
CA TYR A 91 -21.36 0.47 -6.57
C TYR A 91 -21.33 1.91 -7.08
N PRO A 92 -21.62 2.17 -8.37
CA PRO A 92 -21.96 3.54 -8.75
C PRO A 92 -23.11 3.95 -7.84
N SER A 93 -22.94 5.08 -7.15
CA SER A 93 -24.03 5.73 -6.45
C SER A 93 -25.23 5.71 -7.38
N ARG A 94 -26.33 5.08 -6.95
CA ARG A 94 -27.63 5.38 -7.55
C ARG A 94 -27.90 6.83 -7.19
N ASP A 95 -27.37 7.74 -8.00
CA ASP A 95 -27.73 9.15 -7.90
C ASP A 95 -29.25 9.19 -7.92
N ALA A 96 -29.77 9.88 -6.91
CA ALA A 96 -31.17 10.08 -6.68
C ALA A 96 -31.80 10.63 -7.96
N ASP A 97 -32.63 9.80 -8.61
CA ASP A 97 -33.75 10.31 -9.39
C ASP A 97 -34.66 11.03 -8.40
N ASN A 98 -34.31 12.30 -8.13
CA ASN A 98 -35.14 13.23 -7.41
C ASN A 98 -36.31 13.54 -8.35
N GLY A 99 -37.29 12.63 -8.32
CA GLY A 99 -38.54 12.72 -9.05
C GLY A 99 -39.15 14.11 -8.89
N ASN A 100 -39.12 14.87 -9.97
CA ASN A 100 -39.88 16.09 -10.12
C ASN A 100 -41.23 15.72 -10.77
N TRP A 101 -42.20 15.35 -9.93
CA TRP A 101 -43.62 15.36 -10.27
C TRP A 101 -44.32 16.41 -9.41
#